data_AF-A0A368EW36-F1
#
_entry.id   AF-A0A368EW36-F1
#
_cell.length_a   1.000
_cell.length_b   1.000
_cell.length_c   1.000
_cell.angle_alpha   90.00
_cell.angle_beta   90.00
_cell.angle_gamma   90.00
#
_symmetry.space_group_name_H-M   'P 1'
#
loop_
_entity.id
_entity.type
_entity.pdbx_description
1 polymer ?
#
loop_
_entity_poly.entity_id
_entity_poly.type
_entity_poly.pdbx_seq_one_letter_code
_entity_poly.pdbx_strand_id
1 'polypeptide(L)'
;MPWKYMDKITTQAMWRDNLTATEVLVDTMERLGIKKLVHVGDAYSALPIEDNYGLGEHVFIDYPSNYLLAEYGESRTRGEMYARTACKKESLYAVFLRPVHVHGEEGSSSWFSLMELAKQGHVPYIEGERRGLHQFIYAGNLAAIVERCLLKLSANPQLLNGELIYCMDDTNATPFREVSEICLDKGTCFEFPISSPNF
;
A
#
# COMPACT_ATOMS: atom_id res chain seq x y z
N MET A 1 -10.31 -4.84 23.66
CA MET A 1 -10.23 -3.37 23.83
C MET A 1 -11.31 -2.72 22.96
N PRO A 2 -12.12 -1.77 23.44
CA PRO A 2 -13.01 -1.02 22.57
C PRO A 2 -12.18 -0.22 21.56
N TRP A 3 -12.46 -0.37 20.28
CA TRP A 3 -11.82 0.38 19.20
C TRP A 3 -12.07 1.87 19.46
N LYS A 4 -11.02 2.62 19.79
CA LYS A 4 -11.12 4.08 19.95
C LYS A 4 -10.95 4.70 18.57
N TYR A 5 -11.94 5.48 18.14
CA TYR A 5 -11.77 6.37 17.00
C TYR A 5 -10.50 7.21 17.20
N MET A 6 -9.74 7.38 16.12
CA MET A 6 -8.60 8.31 16.12
C MET A 6 -9.07 9.68 16.60
N ASP A 7 -8.29 10.31 17.47
CA ASP A 7 -8.62 11.66 17.91
C ASP A 7 -8.49 12.64 16.73
N LYS A 8 -9.19 13.77 16.81
CA LYS A 8 -9.27 14.74 15.71
C LYS A 8 -7.90 15.23 15.22
N ILE A 9 -6.91 15.33 16.10
CA ILE A 9 -5.57 15.81 15.75
C ILE A 9 -4.89 14.78 14.86
N THR A 10 -4.98 13.50 15.22
CA THR A 10 -4.40 12.40 14.43
C THR A 10 -5.09 12.27 13.07
N THR A 11 -6.43 12.42 13.00
CA THR A 11 -7.15 12.52 11.72
C THR A 11 -6.64 13.69 10.87
N GLN A 12 -6.52 14.89 11.43
CA GLN A 12 -6.07 16.06 10.68
C GLN A 12 -4.63 15.92 10.17
N ALA A 13 -3.73 15.38 10.98
CA ALA A 13 -2.36 15.10 10.57
C ALA A 13 -2.32 14.12 9.39
N MET A 14 -3.12 13.05 9.44
CA MET A 14 -3.22 12.07 8.36
C MET A 14 -3.72 12.69 7.05
N TRP A 15 -4.78 13.51 7.08
CA TRP A 15 -5.26 14.20 5.88
C TRP A 15 -4.21 15.15 5.30
N ARG A 16 -3.51 15.89 6.16
CA ARG A 16 -2.42 16.76 5.75
C ARG A 16 -1.28 15.97 5.10
N ASP A 17 -0.88 14.86 5.70
CA ASP A 17 0.30 14.10 5.29
C ASP A 17 0.02 13.23 4.04
N ASN A 18 -1.21 12.75 3.84
CA ASN A 18 -1.58 11.93 2.69
C ASN A 18 -2.13 12.74 1.50
N LEU A 19 -3.09 13.64 1.74
CA LEU A 19 -3.71 14.43 0.69
C LEU A 19 -2.95 15.73 0.45
N THR A 20 -2.91 16.62 1.44
CA THR A 20 -2.37 17.97 1.25
C THR A 20 -0.91 17.96 0.82
N ALA A 21 -0.08 17.06 1.37
CA ALA A 21 1.30 16.90 0.95
C ALA A 21 1.42 16.48 -0.52
N THR A 22 0.53 15.59 -0.99
CA THR A 22 0.49 15.16 -2.39
C THR A 22 0.06 16.32 -3.31
N GLU A 23 -0.96 17.09 -2.91
CA GLU A 23 -1.40 18.28 -3.66
C GLU A 23 -0.25 19.28 -3.81
N VAL A 24 0.40 19.65 -2.70
CA VAL A 24 1.53 20.59 -2.69
C VAL A 24 2.70 20.08 -3.53
N LEU A 25 2.99 18.78 -3.47
CA LEU A 25 4.05 18.17 -4.27
C LEU A 25 3.74 18.27 -5.77
N VAL A 26 2.54 17.84 -6.19
CA VAL A 26 2.11 17.86 -7.59
C VAL A 26 2.10 19.29 -8.13
N ASP A 27 1.50 20.24 -7.40
CA ASP A 27 1.47 21.66 -7.79
C ASP A 27 2.88 22.24 -7.92
N THR A 28 3.78 21.88 -6.99
CA THR A 28 5.18 22.33 -7.04
C THR A 28 5.91 21.71 -8.22
N MET A 29 5.70 20.43 -8.51
CA MET A 29 6.27 19.76 -9.67
C MET A 29 5.81 20.43 -10.97
N GLU A 30 4.51 20.71 -11.12
CA GLU A 30 3.96 21.42 -12.27
C GLU A 30 4.59 22.81 -12.43
N ARG A 31 4.64 23.60 -11.35
CA ARG A 31 5.23 24.94 -11.33
C ARG A 31 6.72 24.95 -11.68
N LEU A 32 7.47 23.94 -11.23
CA LEU A 32 8.91 23.82 -11.51
C LEU A 32 9.22 23.07 -12.81
N GLY A 33 8.21 22.61 -13.54
CA GLY A 33 8.39 21.85 -14.78
C GLY A 33 8.96 20.45 -14.57
N ILE A 34 8.81 19.87 -13.38
CA ILE A 34 9.18 18.48 -13.10
C ILE A 34 8.04 17.58 -13.58
N LYS A 35 8.32 16.73 -14.58
CA LYS A 35 7.30 16.00 -15.33
C LYS A 35 7.17 14.52 -15.00
N LYS A 36 7.93 13.96 -14.06
CA LYS A 36 8.00 12.52 -13.83
C LYS A 36 7.76 12.20 -12.36
N LEU A 37 6.79 11.32 -12.08
CA LEU A 37 6.38 10.94 -10.72
C LEU A 37 6.27 9.42 -10.59
N VAL A 38 6.88 8.86 -9.54
CA VAL A 38 6.51 7.53 -9.04
C VAL A 38 5.75 7.77 -7.74
N HIS A 39 4.45 7.46 -7.72
CA HIS A 39 3.61 7.65 -6.54
C HIS A 39 3.47 6.31 -5.81
N VAL A 40 3.81 6.26 -4.52
CA VAL A 40 3.66 5.06 -3.69
C VAL A 40 2.43 5.22 -2.78
N GLY A 41 1.36 4.56 -3.18
CA GLY A 41 0.07 4.49 -2.51
C GLY A 41 -0.03 3.32 -1.53
N ASP A 42 -1.19 2.68 -1.50
CA ASP A 42 -1.53 1.56 -0.61
C ASP A 42 -2.56 0.66 -1.33
N ALA A 43 -2.34 -0.66 -1.35
CA ALA A 43 -3.24 -1.61 -2.02
C ALA A 43 -4.65 -1.64 -1.45
N TYR A 44 -4.81 -1.33 -0.18
CA TYR A 44 -6.06 -1.42 0.56
C TYR A 44 -6.80 -0.07 0.65
N SER A 45 -6.14 1.05 0.29
CA SER A 45 -6.75 2.37 0.44
C SER A 45 -7.95 2.60 -0.46
N ALA A 46 -7.99 1.96 -1.63
CA ALA A 46 -9.09 2.10 -2.59
C ALA A 46 -10.13 0.96 -2.51
N LEU A 47 -10.04 0.11 -1.49
CA LEU A 47 -10.97 -1.02 -1.33
C LEU A 47 -12.22 -0.61 -0.53
N PRO A 48 -13.42 -0.96 -1.01
CA PRO A 48 -14.64 -0.81 -0.24
C PRO A 48 -14.76 -1.81 0.91
N ILE A 49 -15.62 -1.51 1.88
CA ILE A 49 -15.96 -2.46 2.96
C ILE A 49 -16.73 -3.62 2.33
N GLU A 50 -16.48 -4.84 2.82
CA GLU A 50 -17.13 -6.10 2.37
C GLU A 50 -16.70 -6.59 0.98
N ASP A 51 -15.71 -5.96 0.35
CA ASP A 51 -15.16 -6.51 -0.88
C ASP A 51 -14.21 -7.67 -0.60
N ASN A 52 -14.64 -8.87 -0.99
CA ASN A 52 -13.90 -10.12 -0.87
C ASN A 52 -13.34 -10.58 -2.22
N TYR A 53 -13.48 -9.78 -3.28
CA TYR A 53 -13.13 -10.16 -4.63
C TYR A 53 -11.93 -9.33 -5.10
N GLY A 54 -10.76 -9.98 -5.15
CA GLY A 54 -9.54 -9.48 -5.77
C GLY A 54 -9.69 -9.37 -7.29
N LEU A 55 -10.56 -8.49 -7.76
CA LEU A 55 -10.76 -8.25 -9.17
C LEU A 55 -9.95 -7.02 -9.54
N GLY A 56 -8.82 -7.23 -10.21
CA GLY A 56 -8.13 -6.31 -11.11
C GLY A 56 -7.82 -4.88 -10.68
N GLU A 57 -6.66 -4.39 -11.08
CA GLU A 57 -6.19 -3.02 -10.83
C GLU A 57 -7.17 -1.94 -11.35
N HIS A 58 -7.96 -2.31 -12.36
CA HIS A 58 -8.99 -1.47 -13.00
C HIS A 58 -10.33 -1.38 -12.25
N VAL A 59 -10.62 -2.27 -11.30
CA VAL A 59 -11.91 -2.25 -10.57
C VAL A 59 -11.91 -1.16 -9.50
N PHE A 60 -10.75 -0.87 -8.92
CA PHE A 60 -10.56 0.15 -7.87
C PHE A 60 -9.86 1.40 -8.42
N ILE A 61 -10.27 1.79 -9.63
CA ILE A 61 -9.73 2.93 -10.36
C ILE A 61 -10.38 4.26 -9.95
N ASP A 62 -11.54 4.23 -9.33
CA ASP A 62 -12.28 5.42 -8.89
C ASP A 62 -12.48 5.39 -7.37
N TYR A 63 -13.14 6.42 -6.83
CA TYR A 63 -13.46 6.50 -5.41
C TYR A 63 -14.48 5.42 -5.00
N PRO A 64 -14.18 4.57 -4.00
CA PRO A 64 -15.19 3.68 -3.45
C PRO A 64 -16.23 4.47 -2.64
N SER A 65 -17.44 3.92 -2.50
CA SER A 65 -18.54 4.54 -1.75
C SER A 65 -18.33 4.50 -0.23
N ASN A 66 -17.50 3.56 0.23
CA ASN A 66 -17.03 3.39 1.58
C ASN A 66 -15.57 2.89 1.54
N TYR A 67 -14.84 2.97 2.65
CA TYR A 67 -13.42 2.61 2.68
C TYR A 67 -13.15 1.56 3.74
N LEU A 68 -12.49 0.46 3.36
CA LEU A 68 -12.05 -0.59 4.28
C LEU A 68 -11.18 0.00 5.41
N LEU A 69 -10.29 0.93 5.05
CA LEU A 69 -9.42 1.64 5.99
C LEU A 69 -10.00 2.98 6.47
N ALA A 70 -11.32 3.18 6.33
CA ALA A 70 -12.03 4.40 6.72
C ALA A 70 -11.34 5.68 6.18
N GLU A 71 -11.21 6.71 7.02
CA GLU A 71 -10.61 8.01 6.63
C GLU A 71 -9.16 7.89 6.15
N TYR A 72 -8.40 6.88 6.64
CA TYR A 72 -7.05 6.64 6.15
C TYR A 72 -7.07 6.24 4.68
N GLY A 73 -7.90 5.25 4.34
CA GLY A 73 -8.08 4.80 2.96
C GLY A 73 -8.56 5.94 2.05
N GLU A 74 -9.49 6.75 2.55
CA GLU A 74 -10.00 7.91 1.81
C GLU A 74 -8.90 8.95 1.55
N SER A 75 -8.12 9.32 2.57
CA SER A 75 -7.07 10.34 2.43
C SER A 75 -5.99 9.93 1.42
N ARG A 76 -5.57 8.66 1.43
CA ARG A 76 -4.59 8.10 0.48
C ARG A 76 -5.17 8.05 -0.93
N THR A 77 -6.41 7.57 -1.08
CA THR A 77 -7.09 7.48 -2.38
C THR A 77 -7.26 8.85 -3.01
N ARG A 78 -7.68 9.87 -2.25
CA ARG A 78 -7.80 11.24 -2.74
C ARG A 78 -6.45 11.83 -3.17
N GLY A 79 -5.38 11.58 -2.41
CA GLY A 79 -4.03 11.99 -2.79
C GLY A 79 -3.59 11.36 -4.13
N GLU A 80 -3.78 10.05 -4.29
CA GLU A 80 -3.50 9.36 -5.55
C GLU A 80 -4.31 9.94 -6.73
N MET A 81 -5.62 10.15 -6.54
CA MET A 81 -6.50 10.69 -7.59
C MET A 81 -6.12 12.11 -8.02
N TYR A 82 -5.60 12.92 -7.11
CA TYR A 82 -5.08 14.24 -7.44
C TYR A 82 -3.92 14.14 -8.44
N ALA A 83 -2.91 13.32 -8.13
CA ALA A 83 -1.78 13.07 -9.01
C ALA A 83 -2.19 12.41 -10.34
N ARG A 84 -3.16 11.49 -10.32
CA ARG A 84 -3.74 10.87 -11.53
C ARG A 84 -4.47 11.88 -12.41
N THR A 85 -5.10 12.90 -11.82
CA THR A 85 -5.74 13.98 -12.58
C THR A 85 -4.70 14.83 -13.32
N ALA A 86 -3.57 15.17 -12.67
CA ALA A 86 -2.46 15.85 -13.33
C ALA A 86 -1.86 15.01 -14.47
N CYS A 87 -1.77 13.69 -14.28
CA CYS A 87 -1.37 12.73 -15.31
C CYS A 87 -2.32 12.73 -16.53
N LYS A 88 -3.64 12.70 -16.31
CA LYS A 88 -4.66 12.76 -17.37
C LYS A 88 -4.67 14.08 -18.15
N LYS A 89 -4.27 15.18 -17.50
CA LYS A 89 -4.11 16.50 -18.14
C LYS A 89 -2.79 16.64 -18.92
N GLU A 90 -1.97 15.58 -18.95
CA GLU A 90 -0.61 15.60 -19.52
C GLU A 90 0.31 16.62 -18.84
N SER A 91 -0.02 17.06 -17.63
CA SER A 91 0.83 17.94 -16.84
C SER A 91 2.10 17.23 -16.36
N LEU A 92 2.01 15.92 -16.12
CA LEU A 92 3.09 15.05 -15.69
C LEU A 92 2.88 13.63 -16.22
N TYR A 93 3.94 12.83 -16.19
CA TYR A 93 3.93 11.40 -16.43
C TYR A 93 4.11 10.68 -15.10
N ALA A 94 3.19 9.77 -14.77
CA ALA A 94 3.21 9.08 -13.49
C ALA A 94 2.95 7.58 -13.60
N VAL A 95 3.49 6.84 -12.63
CA VAL A 95 3.09 5.46 -12.32
C VAL A 95 2.67 5.38 -10.85
N PHE A 96 1.63 4.62 -10.58
CA PHE A 96 0.98 4.53 -9.28
C PHE A 96 1.19 3.13 -8.69
N LEU A 97 2.04 3.03 -7.68
CA LEU A 97 2.39 1.79 -7.03
C LEU A 97 1.50 1.60 -5.80
N ARG A 98 0.81 0.48 -5.72
CA ARG A 98 -0.04 0.10 -4.59
C ARG A 98 0.56 -1.12 -3.88
N PRO A 99 1.53 -0.93 -2.98
CA PRO A 99 2.09 -2.04 -2.23
C PRO A 99 1.06 -2.66 -1.28
N VAL A 100 1.14 -3.99 -1.15
CA VAL A 100 0.51 -4.72 -0.05
C VAL A 100 1.30 -4.50 1.25
N HIS A 101 1.11 -5.34 2.27
CA HIS A 101 1.80 -5.16 3.54
C HIS A 101 3.32 -5.26 3.35
N VAL A 102 4.02 -4.14 3.59
CA VAL A 102 5.48 -4.06 3.47
C VAL A 102 6.15 -4.58 4.73
N HIS A 103 7.08 -5.53 4.59
CA HIS A 103 7.91 -6.02 5.68
C HIS A 103 9.39 -5.84 5.37
N GLY A 104 10.22 -5.77 6.41
CA GLY A 104 11.67 -5.55 6.28
C GLY A 104 12.41 -5.88 7.57
N GLU A 105 13.74 -5.93 7.50
CA GLU A 105 14.69 -6.38 8.54
C GLU A 105 14.49 -5.77 9.95
N GLU A 106 13.93 -4.58 10.05
CA GLU A 106 13.68 -3.92 11.33
C GLU A 106 12.22 -3.98 11.77
N GLY A 107 11.33 -4.57 10.97
CA GLY A 107 9.89 -4.53 11.17
C GLY A 107 9.30 -3.11 11.09
N SER A 108 8.00 -2.99 10.86
CA SER A 108 7.31 -1.70 10.99
C SER A 108 6.68 -1.57 12.39
N SER A 109 6.40 -0.34 12.83
CA SER A 109 5.66 -0.12 14.08
C SER A 109 4.26 -0.77 14.06
N SER A 110 3.59 -0.77 12.91
CA SER A 110 2.34 -1.48 12.70
C SER A 110 2.51 -2.99 12.80
N TRP A 111 3.61 -3.54 12.27
CA TRP A 111 3.95 -4.95 12.42
C TRP A 111 4.12 -5.37 13.88
N PHE A 112 4.93 -4.63 14.64
CA PHE A 112 5.16 -4.92 16.05
C PHE A 112 3.88 -4.83 16.88
N SER A 113 3.05 -3.81 16.60
CA SER A 113 1.76 -3.66 17.27
C SER A 113 0.83 -4.85 16.98
N LEU A 114 0.81 -5.31 15.73
CA LEU A 114 0.01 -6.46 15.32
C LEU A 114 0.52 -7.77 15.96
N MET A 115 1.83 -7.97 16.03
CA MET A 115 2.42 -9.14 16.72
C MET A 115 2.15 -9.11 18.23
N GLU A 116 2.18 -7.94 18.86
CA GLU A 116 1.83 -7.79 20.28
C GLU A 116 0.35 -8.13 20.53
N LEU A 117 -0.56 -7.69 19.65
CA LEU A 117 -1.97 -8.09 19.71
C LEU A 117 -2.14 -9.60 19.53
N ALA A 118 -1.35 -10.23 18.65
CA ALA A 118 -1.36 -11.68 18.46
C ALA A 118 -0.89 -12.42 19.73
N LYS A 119 0.20 -11.97 20.36
CA LYS A 119 0.70 -12.53 21.64
C LYS A 119 -0.33 -12.46 22.75
N GLN A 120 -1.11 -11.39 22.78
CA GLN A 120 -2.17 -11.17 23.78
C GLN A 120 -3.47 -11.93 23.46
N GLY A 121 -3.53 -12.68 22.35
CA GLY A 121 -4.73 -13.39 21.91
C GLY A 121 -5.85 -12.45 21.43
N HIS A 122 -5.52 -11.21 21.06
CA HIS A 122 -6.47 -10.21 20.60
C HIS A 122 -6.76 -10.28 19.09
N VAL A 123 -5.97 -11.06 18.33
CA VAL A 123 -6.25 -11.31 16.92
C VAL A 123 -7.31 -12.42 16.84
N PRO A 124 -8.50 -12.14 16.29
CA PRO A 124 -9.57 -13.13 16.23
C PRO A 124 -9.18 -14.28 15.32
N TYR A 125 -9.44 -15.51 15.78
CA TYR A 125 -9.36 -16.69 14.93
C TYR A 125 -10.59 -16.75 14.02
N ILE A 126 -10.38 -16.75 12.71
CA ILE A 126 -11.43 -16.92 11.73
C ILE A 126 -11.30 -18.33 11.15
N GLU A 127 -12.25 -19.20 11.50
CA GLU A 127 -12.28 -20.58 11.00
C GLU A 127 -12.42 -20.64 9.47
N GLY A 128 -11.65 -21.54 8.85
CA GLY A 128 -11.69 -21.86 7.42
C GLY A 128 -10.37 -21.63 6.69
N GLU A 129 -10.06 -22.50 5.72
CA GLU A 129 -8.78 -22.53 5.00
C GLU A 129 -8.50 -21.29 4.13
N ARG A 130 -9.51 -20.46 3.84
CA ARG A 130 -9.41 -19.27 2.99
C ARG A 130 -9.78 -17.98 3.71
N ARG A 131 -9.47 -17.89 5.01
CA ARG A 131 -9.82 -16.73 5.84
C ARG A 131 -8.57 -16.04 6.38
N GLY A 132 -8.62 -14.71 6.41
CA GLY A 132 -7.49 -13.90 6.85
C GLY A 132 -6.24 -14.09 5.98
N LEU A 133 -6.41 -14.30 4.68
CA LEU A 133 -5.30 -14.42 3.74
C LEU A 133 -4.65 -13.05 3.54
N HIS A 134 -3.33 -12.99 3.69
CA HIS A 134 -2.54 -11.79 3.44
C HIS A 134 -1.45 -12.06 2.41
N GLN A 135 -1.13 -11.01 1.66
CA GLN A 135 0.04 -10.95 0.80
C GLN A 135 0.98 -9.86 1.28
N PHE A 136 2.25 -10.09 1.02
CA PHE A 136 3.35 -9.30 1.55
C PHE A 136 4.29 -8.89 0.42
N ILE A 137 5.04 -7.83 0.67
CA ILE A 137 6.17 -7.44 -0.17
C ILE A 137 7.36 -7.08 0.70
N TYR A 138 8.52 -7.65 0.39
CA TYR A 138 9.76 -7.25 1.04
C TYR A 138 10.14 -5.82 0.65
N ALA A 139 10.57 -5.01 1.63
CA ALA A 139 10.94 -3.62 1.42
C ALA A 139 12.01 -3.44 0.32
N GLY A 140 12.98 -4.36 0.23
CA GLY A 140 13.98 -4.37 -0.84
C GLY A 140 13.37 -4.62 -2.22
N ASN A 141 12.36 -5.49 -2.32
CA ASN A 141 11.66 -5.76 -3.58
C ASN A 141 10.82 -4.56 -4.01
N LEU A 142 10.12 -3.92 -3.07
CA LEU A 142 9.40 -2.66 -3.34
C LEU A 142 10.36 -1.56 -3.82
N ALA A 143 11.52 -1.41 -3.17
CA ALA A 143 12.53 -0.45 -3.59
C ALA A 143 13.04 -0.72 -5.01
N ALA A 144 13.26 -1.99 -5.37
CA ALA A 144 13.64 -2.38 -6.73
C ALA A 144 12.53 -2.07 -7.76
N ILE A 145 11.25 -2.24 -7.40
CA ILE A 145 10.12 -1.84 -8.27
C ILE A 145 10.13 -0.33 -8.49
N VAL A 146 10.28 0.46 -7.41
CA VAL A 146 10.36 1.93 -7.48
C VAL A 146 11.49 2.38 -8.40
N GLU A 147 12.69 1.80 -8.24
CA GLU A 147 13.85 2.10 -9.08
C GLU A 147 13.57 1.79 -10.56
N ARG A 148 13.03 0.60 -10.87
CA ARG A 148 12.68 0.20 -12.25
C ARG A 148 11.66 1.15 -12.87
N CYS A 149 10.67 1.60 -12.10
CA CYS A 149 9.69 2.59 -12.51
C CYS A 149 10.32 3.95 -12.81
N LEU A 150 11.23 4.43 -11.95
CA LEU A 150 11.98 5.67 -12.17
C LEU A 150 12.80 5.60 -13.47
N LEU A 151 13.54 4.51 -13.69
CA LEU A 151 14.34 4.30 -14.90
C LEU A 151 13.48 4.26 -16.16
N LYS A 152 12.37 3.51 -16.14
CA LYS A 152 11.45 3.39 -17.28
C LYS A 152 10.74 4.70 -17.59
N LEU A 153 10.23 5.42 -16.59
CA LEU A 153 9.66 6.76 -16.78
C LEU A 153 10.72 7.75 -17.28
N SER A 154 11.98 7.58 -16.87
CA SER A 154 13.06 8.43 -17.37
C SER A 154 13.29 8.21 -18.86
N ALA A 155 13.36 6.96 -19.31
CA ALA A 155 13.68 6.56 -20.68
C ALA A 155 12.51 6.69 -21.67
N ASN A 156 11.31 6.23 -21.28
CA ASN A 156 10.10 6.30 -22.10
C ASN A 156 8.87 6.55 -21.19
N PRO A 157 8.55 7.82 -20.90
CA PRO A 157 7.46 8.19 -19.99
C PRO A 157 6.11 7.61 -20.38
N GLN A 158 5.84 7.47 -21.69
CA GLN A 158 4.55 6.99 -22.21
C GLN A 158 4.29 5.52 -21.89
N LEU A 159 5.34 4.72 -21.68
CA LEU A 159 5.21 3.29 -21.42
C LEU A 159 4.47 2.98 -20.11
N LEU A 160 4.66 3.82 -19.09
CA LEU A 160 4.10 3.63 -17.75
C LEU A 160 3.09 4.71 -17.37
N ASN A 161 2.77 5.62 -18.29
CA ASN A 161 1.98 6.79 -17.97
C ASN A 161 0.55 6.44 -17.56
N GLY A 162 0.20 6.70 -16.32
CA GLY A 162 -1.12 6.42 -15.76
C GLY A 162 -1.29 4.98 -15.26
N GLU A 163 -0.26 4.14 -15.42
CA GLU A 163 -0.31 2.73 -15.00
C GLU A 163 -0.43 2.62 -13.48
N LEU A 164 -1.19 1.63 -13.04
CA LEU A 164 -1.45 1.33 -11.64
C LEU A 164 -1.00 -0.10 -11.37
N ILE A 165 -0.10 -0.29 -10.41
CA ILE A 165 0.59 -1.57 -10.19
C ILE A 165 0.44 -1.99 -8.73
N TYR A 166 -0.20 -3.13 -8.49
CA TYR A 166 -0.18 -3.78 -7.18
C TYR A 166 1.20 -4.41 -6.95
N CYS A 167 1.87 -3.99 -5.88
CA CYS A 167 3.23 -4.44 -5.59
C CYS A 167 3.17 -5.51 -4.51
N MET A 168 3.49 -6.75 -4.89
CA MET A 168 3.44 -7.95 -4.08
C MET A 168 4.60 -8.87 -4.48
N ASP A 169 5.13 -9.66 -3.54
CA ASP A 169 6.04 -10.73 -3.88
C ASP A 169 5.28 -11.90 -4.53
N ASP A 170 5.98 -12.74 -5.29
CA ASP A 170 5.44 -13.99 -5.85
C ASP A 170 5.29 -15.06 -4.75
N THR A 171 4.51 -14.71 -3.73
CA THR A 171 4.17 -15.53 -2.59
C THR A 171 2.68 -15.79 -2.60
N ASN A 172 2.32 -17.03 -2.28
CA ASN A 172 0.92 -17.38 -2.11
C ASN A 172 0.31 -16.54 -0.99
N ALA A 173 -0.94 -16.13 -1.17
CA ALA A 173 -1.70 -15.52 -0.09
C ALA A 173 -1.71 -16.49 1.10
N THR A 174 -1.19 -16.05 2.23
CA THR A 174 -0.92 -16.89 3.40
C THR A 174 -1.86 -16.49 4.53
N PRO A 175 -2.48 -17.45 5.26
CA PRO A 175 -3.26 -17.13 6.44
C PRO A 175 -2.43 -16.32 7.44
N PHE A 176 -2.98 -15.21 7.93
CA PHE A 176 -2.31 -14.36 8.92
C PHE A 176 -1.84 -15.13 10.14
N ARG A 177 -2.57 -16.18 10.51
CA ARG A 177 -2.21 -17.09 11.60
C ARG A 177 -0.85 -17.74 11.37
N GLU A 178 -0.65 -18.38 10.23
CA GLU A 178 0.62 -19.05 9.90
C GLU A 178 1.76 -18.03 9.96
N VAL A 179 1.47 -16.81 9.52
CA VAL A 179 2.43 -15.72 9.58
C VAL A 179 2.79 -15.31 11.00
N SER A 180 1.79 -15.14 11.86
CA SER A 180 2.03 -14.85 13.26
C SER A 180 2.78 -15.98 13.96
N GLU A 181 2.46 -17.24 13.68
CA GLU A 181 3.09 -18.40 14.32
C GLU A 181 4.58 -18.48 13.97
N ILE A 182 4.93 -18.30 12.70
CA ILE A 182 6.33 -18.24 12.24
C ILE A 182 7.08 -17.10 12.95
N CYS A 183 6.49 -15.90 12.99
CA CYS A 183 7.16 -14.73 13.55
C CYS A 183 7.27 -14.78 15.08
N LEU A 184 6.31 -15.40 15.76
CA LEU A 184 6.33 -15.60 17.21
C LEU A 184 7.35 -16.67 17.63
N ASP A 185 7.46 -17.75 16.85
CA ASP A 185 8.41 -18.84 17.11
C ASP A 185 9.87 -18.41 16.84
N LYS A 186 10.10 -17.74 15.70
CA LYS A 186 11.45 -17.32 15.28
C LYS A 186 11.91 -15.98 15.84
N GLY A 187 11.01 -15.24 16.48
CA GLY A 187 11.25 -13.85 16.91
C GLY A 187 11.45 -12.85 15.76
N THR A 188 11.36 -13.30 14.50
CA THR A 188 11.52 -12.49 13.30
C THR A 188 10.69 -13.05 12.14
N CYS A 189 10.42 -12.21 11.14
CA CYS A 189 9.72 -12.61 9.92
C CYS A 189 10.65 -12.74 8.71
N PHE A 190 11.98 -12.79 8.92
CA PHE A 190 12.97 -12.79 7.84
C PHE A 190 13.09 -14.11 7.09
N GLU A 191 12.57 -15.17 7.69
CA GLU A 191 12.59 -16.52 7.11
C GLU A 191 11.21 -16.97 6.64
N PHE A 192 10.38 -16.03 6.18
CA PHE A 192 9.37 -16.44 5.22
C PHE A 192 10.10 -17.06 4.01
N PRO A 193 9.64 -18.19 3.48
CA PRO A 193 10.16 -18.73 2.24
C PRO A 193 9.69 -17.81 1.10
N ILE A 194 10.33 -16.65 1.00
CA ILE A 194 10.22 -15.77 -0.14
C ILE A 194 11.18 -16.38 -1.12
N SER A 195 10.66 -16.85 -2.26
CA SER A 195 11.51 -17.19 -3.39
C SER A 195 12.43 -15.99 -3.61
N SER A 196 13.74 -16.20 -3.45
CA SER A 196 14.75 -15.25 -3.90
C SER A 196 14.32 -14.76 -5.28
N PRO A 197 14.24 -13.44 -5.53
CA PRO A 197 13.84 -12.96 -6.84
C PRO A 197 14.82 -13.55 -7.86
N ASN A 198 14.31 -14.45 -8.71
CA ASN A 198 15.00 -14.77 -9.95
C ASN A 198 14.78 -13.55 -10.87
N PHE A 199 15.67 -12.56 -10.69
CA PHE A 199 16.05 -11.45 -11.56
C PHE A 199 14.94 -10.49 -12.04
#